data_AF-A0A7S3PIF8-F1
#
_entry.id   AF-A0A7S3PIF8-F1
#
_cell.length_a   1.000
_cell.length_b   1.000
_cell.length_c   1.000
_cell.angle_alpha   90.00
_cell.angle_beta   90.00
_cell.angle_gamma   90.00
#
_symmetry.space_group_name_H-M   'P 1'
#
loop_
_entity.id
_entity.type
_entity.pdbx_description
1 polymer ?
#
loop_
_entity_poly.entity_id
_entity_poly.type
_entity_poly.pdbx_seq_one_letter_code
_entity_poly.pdbx_strand_id
1 'polypeptide(L)'
;MATCTLAPKQEGSINAVGVHINLPGKMITRSPSPVNKNAEIGSNFLFGSGKKKEEPKLLQDLSNNLDDILRQLNAAGKESEKCELTDVSTLDKKKSNYQNESKCNMESENTDGAMEDVSGKRSDPLEKTIYQRLRTIFHTLSVKAHTEEESGFLEILLSLENDLPLKCFQCFALVDNATSEVISEMFSYVFQLQEALSPPVVKYVNTRAKELAEALSVVLRANNMSLHTSAIFRNTIMHECVYRECLCEDLRIIKHLIAHCVETQNPHSFGILEMILMRDRNAVSALLQENDNAPMFFQKYVRLFECKDYHLLARIVRILADMLLDKQNLYVSKMFIGEGEYLLLVLRLLLIPDKIVNLEAFHVLKVFVANPEMKNEVAHTLMSNSEGLILYIKELLRDDEQDDVTLAERDLIIRVLFGLKAGQ
;
A
#
# COMPACT_ATOMS: atom_id res chain seq x y z
N MET A 1 46.42 -29.33 13.17
CA MET A 1 46.49 -29.88 14.54
C MET A 1 47.32 -28.93 15.40
N ALA A 2 46.65 -28.11 16.21
CA ALA A 2 47.16 -27.52 17.45
C ALA A 2 45.97 -26.79 18.10
N THR A 3 45.32 -27.49 19.02
CA THR A 3 44.25 -27.00 19.90
C THR A 3 44.87 -26.18 21.02
N CYS A 4 44.34 -25.00 21.30
CA CYS A 4 44.54 -24.33 22.58
C CYS A 4 43.21 -23.76 23.06
N THR A 5 42.66 -24.42 24.07
CA THR A 5 41.42 -24.09 24.77
C THR A 5 41.79 -23.30 26.02
N LEU A 6 41.29 -22.07 26.16
CA LEU A 6 41.15 -21.40 27.46
C LEU A 6 39.81 -20.66 27.48
N ALA A 7 39.00 -21.01 28.48
CA ALA A 7 37.65 -20.54 28.74
C ALA A 7 37.67 -19.28 29.67
N PRO A 8 36.52 -18.80 30.19
CA PRO A 8 35.93 -17.51 29.87
C PRO A 8 36.18 -16.45 30.96
N LYS A 9 36.15 -15.16 30.58
CA LYS A 9 36.11 -14.05 31.55
C LYS A 9 34.83 -13.20 31.38
N GLN A 10 34.02 -13.33 32.43
CA GLN A 10 33.08 -12.40 33.07
C GLN A 10 32.63 -11.12 32.34
N GLU A 11 31.30 -11.06 32.23
CA GLU A 11 30.40 -9.92 32.36
C GLU A 11 31.03 -8.58 32.79
N GLY A 12 31.04 -7.64 31.84
CA GLY A 12 31.18 -6.21 32.08
C GLY A 12 29.99 -5.50 31.46
N SER A 13 29.00 -5.18 32.29
CA SER A 13 27.90 -4.27 31.99
C SER A 13 28.44 -2.90 31.60
N ILE A 14 28.15 -2.43 30.39
CA ILE A 14 28.32 -1.02 30.00
C ILE A 14 27.07 -0.60 29.22
N ASN A 15 26.14 -0.03 29.98
CA ASN A 15 25.26 1.09 29.68
C ASN A 15 24.86 1.33 28.21
N ALA A 16 23.60 0.98 27.94
CA ALA A 16 22.80 1.62 26.92
C ALA A 16 22.77 3.15 27.16
N VAL A 17 23.34 3.91 26.23
CA VAL A 17 23.04 5.34 26.10
C VAL A 17 21.68 5.44 25.43
N GLY A 18 20.64 5.45 26.27
CA GLY A 18 19.30 5.82 25.87
C GLY A 18 19.26 7.31 25.55
N VAL A 19 19.04 7.64 24.28
CA VAL A 19 18.67 9.00 23.88
C VAL A 19 17.21 9.19 24.27
N HIS A 20 17.00 9.86 25.41
CA HIS A 20 15.71 10.40 25.82
C HIS A 20 15.30 11.52 24.86
N ILE A 21 14.34 11.24 23.98
CA ILE A 21 13.60 12.29 23.30
C ILE A 21 12.52 12.79 24.27
N ASN A 22 12.79 13.96 24.84
CA ASN A 22 11.90 14.69 25.73
C ASN A 22 10.89 15.47 24.85
N LEU A 23 9.65 15.00 24.73
CA LEU A 23 8.56 15.76 24.10
C LEU A 23 7.81 16.53 25.19
N PRO A 24 7.74 17.88 25.13
CA PRO A 24 7.12 18.68 26.17
C PRO A 24 5.59 18.55 26.12
N GLY A 25 5.03 18.00 27.19
CA GLY A 25 3.61 18.13 27.50
C GLY A 25 3.24 19.60 27.70
N LYS A 26 2.34 20.10 26.86
CA LYS A 26 1.60 21.33 27.15
C LYS A 26 0.12 21.03 27.03
N MET A 27 -0.48 20.75 28.19
CA MET A 27 -1.92 20.87 28.39
C MET A 27 -2.34 22.29 28.03
N ILE A 28 -3.15 22.43 26.98
CA ILE A 28 -3.98 23.62 26.80
C ILE A 28 -5.42 23.12 26.85
N THR A 29 -6.01 23.28 28.03
CA THR A 29 -7.45 23.26 28.22
C THR A 29 -8.06 24.36 27.35
N ARG A 30 -8.79 23.98 26.30
CA ARG A 30 -9.72 24.89 25.63
C ARG A 30 -11.14 24.49 25.98
N SER A 31 -11.73 25.31 26.83
CA SER A 31 -13.17 25.41 27.07
C SER A 31 -13.93 25.62 25.76
N PRO A 32 -15.16 25.09 25.62
CA PRO A 32 -16.03 25.44 24.51
C PRO A 32 -16.78 26.74 24.84
N SER A 33 -16.86 27.66 23.88
CA SER A 33 -17.74 28.84 23.94
C SER A 33 -18.09 29.23 22.49
N PRO A 34 -19.23 29.92 22.26
CA PRO A 34 -20.56 29.34 22.24
C PRO A 34 -21.10 29.26 20.79
N VAL A 35 -22.08 28.39 20.61
CA VAL A 35 -22.89 28.25 19.38
C VAL A 35 -23.48 29.60 18.99
N ASN A 36 -23.16 30.07 17.78
CA ASN A 36 -23.83 31.20 17.16
C ASN A 36 -25.20 30.73 16.65
N LYS A 37 -26.26 31.22 17.29
CA LYS A 37 -27.65 31.13 16.83
C LYS A 37 -27.82 32.07 15.65
N ASN A 38 -28.27 31.55 14.51
CA ASN A 38 -29.33 32.12 13.65
C ASN A 38 -29.29 31.45 12.27
N ALA A 39 -30.30 30.63 11.97
CA ALA A 39 -31.17 30.74 10.79
C ALA A 39 -32.00 29.46 10.69
N GLU A 40 -33.24 29.56 11.15
CA GLU A 40 -34.33 28.63 10.92
C GLU A 40 -34.54 28.37 9.43
N ILE A 41 -34.73 27.11 9.02
CA ILE A 41 -35.79 26.72 8.09
C ILE A 41 -36.25 25.29 8.43
N GLY A 42 -37.52 25.14 8.81
CA GLY A 42 -38.31 23.97 8.43
C GLY A 42 -38.40 22.81 9.41
N SER A 43 -38.88 23.06 10.62
CA SER A 43 -39.54 22.04 11.45
C SER A 43 -40.77 21.44 10.73
N ASN A 44 -40.85 20.12 10.62
CA ASN A 44 -42.09 19.36 10.78
C ASN A 44 -41.81 17.84 10.78
N PHE A 45 -41.49 17.29 11.94
CA PHE A 45 -41.98 15.96 12.33
C PHE A 45 -42.17 15.97 13.85
N LEU A 46 -43.44 15.93 14.25
CA LEU A 46 -43.92 15.88 15.63
C LEU A 46 -43.38 14.64 16.36
N PHE A 47 -42.70 14.84 17.48
CA PHE A 47 -42.43 13.78 18.46
C PHE A 47 -43.71 13.49 19.25
N GLY A 48 -44.28 12.31 18.99
CA GLY A 48 -45.18 11.63 19.92
C GLY A 48 -44.35 10.76 20.87
N SER A 49 -44.48 11.02 22.17
CA SER A 49 -43.90 10.25 23.26
C SER A 49 -44.24 8.76 23.20
N GLY A 50 -43.22 7.91 23.28
CA GLY A 50 -43.32 6.51 23.66
C GLY A 50 -43.42 5.52 22.51
N LYS A 51 -42.32 4.79 22.25
CA LYS A 51 -42.27 3.31 22.18
C LYS A 51 -40.87 2.87 21.75
N LYS A 52 -40.21 2.09 22.62
CA LYS A 52 -39.27 1.02 22.23
C LYS A 52 -39.96 0.15 21.17
N LYS A 53 -39.71 0.38 19.87
CA LYS A 53 -40.16 -0.50 18.76
C LYS A 53 -39.57 -0.18 17.37
N GLU A 54 -38.57 0.69 17.25
CA GLU A 54 -37.98 1.05 15.95
C GLU A 54 -36.74 0.22 15.55
N GLU A 55 -36.06 -0.43 16.50
CA GLU A 55 -34.89 -1.30 16.23
C GLU A 55 -35.13 -2.43 15.21
N PRO A 56 -36.21 -3.23 15.26
CA PRO A 56 -36.36 -4.38 14.37
C PRO A 56 -36.72 -4.00 12.93
N LYS A 57 -37.30 -2.83 12.67
CA LYS A 57 -37.66 -2.39 11.30
C LYS A 57 -36.45 -1.93 10.50
N LEU A 58 -35.56 -1.15 11.13
CA LEU A 58 -34.34 -0.65 10.49
C LEU A 58 -33.38 -1.79 10.12
N LEU A 59 -33.30 -2.83 10.97
CA LEU A 59 -32.52 -4.05 10.74
C LEU A 59 -33.10 -4.96 9.66
N GLN A 60 -34.42 -5.12 9.66
CA GLN A 60 -35.13 -5.86 8.63
C GLN A 60 -35.03 -5.16 7.28
N ASP A 61 -35.16 -3.83 7.26
CA ASP A 61 -34.95 -3.05 6.05
C ASP A 61 -33.50 -3.16 5.59
N LEU A 62 -32.50 -3.08 6.49
CA LEU A 62 -31.08 -3.28 6.14
C LEU A 62 -30.79 -4.67 5.56
N SER A 63 -31.34 -5.73 6.16
CA SER A 63 -31.22 -7.12 5.72
C SER A 63 -31.92 -7.35 4.38
N ASN A 64 -33.16 -6.84 4.20
CA ASN A 64 -33.87 -6.90 2.92
C ASN A 64 -33.12 -6.13 1.81
N ASN A 65 -32.45 -5.03 2.18
CA ASN A 65 -31.66 -4.22 1.27
C ASN A 65 -30.31 -4.86 0.93
N LEU A 66 -29.68 -5.55 1.89
CA LEU A 66 -28.51 -6.36 1.65
C LEU A 66 -28.88 -7.53 0.75
N ASP A 67 -29.86 -8.37 1.09
CA ASP A 67 -30.14 -9.62 0.36
C ASP A 67 -30.42 -9.39 -1.14
N ASP A 68 -31.10 -8.31 -1.52
CA ASP A 68 -31.30 -7.94 -2.92
C ASP A 68 -30.02 -7.43 -3.59
N ILE A 69 -29.25 -6.56 -2.91
CA ILE A 69 -27.91 -6.11 -3.35
C ILE A 69 -27.02 -7.32 -3.63
N LEU A 70 -27.06 -8.31 -2.74
CA LEU A 70 -26.22 -9.49 -2.76
C LEU A 70 -26.63 -10.52 -3.79
N ARG A 71 -27.92 -10.69 -4.02
CA ARG A 71 -28.44 -11.50 -5.12
C ARG A 71 -28.06 -10.89 -6.47
N GLN A 72 -28.14 -9.57 -6.59
CA GLN A 72 -27.83 -8.86 -7.83
C GLN A 72 -26.33 -8.81 -8.11
N LEU A 73 -25.50 -8.68 -7.08
CA LEU A 73 -24.05 -8.65 -7.22
C LEU A 73 -23.46 -10.04 -7.47
N ASN A 74 -24.04 -11.10 -6.87
CA ASN A 74 -23.72 -12.48 -7.24
C ASN A 74 -24.20 -12.85 -8.66
N ALA A 75 -25.29 -12.25 -9.16
CA ALA A 75 -25.73 -12.43 -10.53
C ALA A 75 -24.76 -11.77 -11.54
N ALA A 76 -24.30 -10.55 -11.25
CA ALA A 76 -23.33 -9.83 -12.07
C ALA A 76 -21.94 -10.49 -12.10
N GLY A 77 -21.47 -11.06 -10.98
CA GLY A 77 -20.19 -11.80 -10.93
C GLY A 77 -20.20 -13.11 -11.74
N LYS A 78 -21.35 -13.82 -11.80
CA LYS A 78 -21.48 -15.07 -12.59
C LYS A 78 -21.52 -14.83 -14.11
N GLU A 79 -21.83 -13.63 -14.57
CA GLU A 79 -21.77 -13.27 -15.99
C GLU A 79 -20.34 -12.94 -16.45
N SER A 80 -19.46 -12.45 -15.57
CA SER A 80 -18.05 -12.18 -15.91
C SER A 80 -17.23 -13.46 -16.02
N GLU A 81 -17.44 -14.45 -15.14
CA GLU A 81 -16.80 -15.78 -15.24
C GLU A 81 -17.20 -16.54 -16.53
N LYS A 82 -18.40 -16.31 -17.05
CA LYS A 82 -18.83 -16.85 -18.36
C LYS A 82 -18.16 -16.16 -19.54
N CYS A 83 -17.87 -14.87 -19.45
CA CYS A 83 -17.18 -14.13 -20.51
C CYS A 83 -15.67 -14.41 -20.57
N GLU A 84 -15.02 -14.80 -19.48
CA GLU A 84 -13.59 -15.15 -19.50
C GLU A 84 -13.32 -16.52 -20.17
N LEU A 85 -14.33 -17.38 -20.29
CA LEU A 85 -14.23 -18.67 -20.97
C LEU A 85 -14.58 -18.63 -22.47
N THR A 86 -15.08 -17.50 -22.97
CA THR A 86 -15.33 -17.28 -24.39
C THR A 86 -14.92 -15.86 -24.79
N ASP A 87 -13.83 -15.76 -25.57
CA ASP A 87 -13.34 -14.60 -26.31
C ASP A 87 -12.12 -13.82 -25.75
N VAL A 88 -10.94 -14.36 -26.09
CA VAL A 88 -9.63 -13.67 -26.12
C VAL A 88 -9.54 -12.64 -27.27
N SER A 89 -10.64 -12.21 -27.90
CA SER A 89 -10.57 -11.44 -29.17
C SER A 89 -11.30 -10.09 -29.24
N THR A 90 -11.92 -9.59 -28.17
CA THR A 90 -12.77 -8.36 -28.26
C THR A 90 -12.47 -7.22 -27.26
N LEU A 91 -11.35 -7.26 -26.52
CA LEU A 91 -10.97 -6.19 -25.58
C LEU A 91 -10.28 -4.95 -26.21
N ASP A 92 -10.15 -4.87 -27.54
CA ASP A 92 -9.48 -3.74 -28.21
C ASP A 92 -10.35 -2.51 -28.51
N LYS A 93 -11.64 -2.49 -28.13
CA LYS A 93 -12.54 -1.35 -28.47
C LYS A 93 -13.01 -0.45 -27.32
N LYS A 94 -12.60 -0.70 -26.07
CA LYS A 94 -12.90 0.21 -24.94
C LYS A 94 -11.67 1.00 -24.42
N LYS A 95 -10.50 0.85 -25.04
CA LYS A 95 -9.22 1.42 -24.57
C LYS A 95 -8.92 2.88 -24.99
N SER A 96 -9.81 3.61 -25.65
CA SER A 96 -9.45 4.95 -26.18
C SER A 96 -9.81 6.16 -25.30
N ASN A 97 -10.24 6.02 -24.03
CA ASN A 97 -10.77 7.16 -23.27
C ASN A 97 -10.13 7.45 -21.89
N TYR A 98 -8.93 6.91 -21.61
CA TYR A 98 -8.20 7.20 -20.36
C TYR A 98 -6.77 7.71 -20.57
N GLN A 99 -6.46 8.24 -21.75
CA GLN A 99 -5.29 9.08 -21.96
C GLN A 99 -5.78 10.49 -22.26
N ASN A 100 -5.87 11.33 -21.23
CA ASN A 100 -5.65 12.79 -21.27
C ASN A 100 -6.24 13.43 -20.01
N GLU A 101 -5.52 13.37 -18.91
CA GLU A 101 -5.67 14.35 -17.83
C GLU A 101 -4.34 14.48 -17.09
N SER A 102 -3.37 15.06 -17.80
CA SER A 102 -2.13 15.60 -17.23
C SER A 102 -1.53 16.59 -18.22
N LYS A 103 -1.98 17.85 -18.15
CA LYS A 103 -1.16 19.04 -18.49
C LYS A 103 -1.80 20.33 -17.98
N CYS A 104 -0.95 21.15 -17.36
CA CYS A 104 -1.21 22.48 -16.81
C CYS A 104 -1.62 23.53 -17.86
N ASN A 105 -2.61 24.35 -17.47
CA ASN A 105 -2.75 25.83 -17.50
C ASN A 105 -2.33 26.73 -18.69
N MET A 106 -3.16 27.77 -18.87
CA MET A 106 -3.04 29.08 -19.55
C MET A 106 -3.46 29.15 -21.03
N GLU A 107 -4.66 29.69 -21.30
CA GLU A 107 -4.89 30.99 -21.98
C GLU A 107 -6.38 31.22 -22.25
N SER A 108 -6.80 32.47 -22.10
CA SER A 108 -8.14 33.00 -22.35
C SER A 108 -8.36 33.28 -23.84
N GLU A 109 -9.52 32.93 -24.40
CA GLU A 109 -10.24 33.77 -25.36
C GLU A 109 -11.68 33.27 -25.61
N ASN A 110 -12.61 34.24 -25.66
CA ASN A 110 -14.03 34.06 -25.90
C ASN A 110 -14.31 33.55 -27.33
N THR A 111 -15.20 32.57 -27.46
CA THR A 111 -16.20 32.55 -28.55
C THR A 111 -17.44 31.78 -28.10
N ASP A 112 -18.60 32.44 -28.18
CA ASP A 112 -19.93 31.85 -28.08
C ASP A 112 -20.13 30.82 -29.20
N GLY A 113 -20.49 29.59 -28.81
CA GLY A 113 -20.87 28.52 -29.72
C GLY A 113 -21.50 27.39 -28.93
N ALA A 114 -22.80 27.18 -29.12
CA ALA A 114 -23.62 26.19 -28.43
C ALA A 114 -22.96 24.79 -28.39
N MET A 115 -22.68 24.30 -27.18
CA MET A 115 -22.28 22.92 -26.93
C MET A 115 -23.53 22.08 -26.66
N GLU A 116 -23.77 21.09 -27.51
CA GLU A 116 -24.58 19.92 -27.18
C GLU A 116 -23.79 19.05 -26.18
N ASP A 117 -24.38 18.87 -25.00
CA ASP A 117 -23.93 17.94 -23.96
C ASP A 117 -23.96 16.49 -24.48
N VAL A 118 -22.79 15.93 -24.77
CA VAL A 118 -22.59 14.49 -24.91
C VAL A 118 -21.83 13.97 -23.68
N SER A 119 -22.48 14.04 -22.51
CA SER A 119 -22.03 13.32 -21.30
C SER A 119 -23.23 12.73 -20.55
N GLY A 120 -24.03 11.93 -21.24
CA GLY A 120 -25.17 11.20 -20.67
C GLY A 120 -24.87 9.72 -20.44
N LYS A 121 -23.98 9.36 -19.50
CA LYS A 121 -24.04 8.00 -18.93
C LYS A 121 -25.20 7.97 -17.94
N ARG A 122 -26.34 7.39 -18.34
CA ARG A 122 -27.43 7.04 -17.41
C ARG A 122 -26.85 6.11 -16.34
N SER A 123 -26.59 6.64 -15.16
CA SER A 123 -26.37 5.83 -13.95
C SER A 123 -27.58 4.91 -13.77
N ASP A 124 -27.31 3.60 -13.67
CA ASP A 124 -28.33 2.56 -13.51
C ASP A 124 -29.15 2.85 -12.23
N PRO A 125 -30.50 2.82 -12.26
CA PRO A 125 -31.32 2.95 -11.06
C PRO A 125 -30.86 2.06 -9.90
N LEU A 126 -30.29 0.89 -10.20
CA LEU A 126 -29.73 -0.01 -9.21
C LEU A 126 -28.48 0.57 -8.51
N GLU A 127 -27.56 1.14 -9.27
CA GLU A 127 -26.32 1.72 -8.76
C GLU A 127 -26.59 2.89 -7.79
N LYS A 128 -27.53 3.77 -8.15
CA LYS A 128 -27.99 4.84 -7.24
C LYS A 128 -28.58 4.29 -5.95
N THR A 129 -29.30 3.17 -6.05
CA THR A 129 -29.93 2.53 -4.90
C THR A 129 -28.88 1.95 -3.95
N ILE A 130 -27.85 1.29 -4.49
CA ILE A 130 -26.70 0.78 -3.72
C ILE A 130 -25.99 1.92 -3.00
N TYR A 131 -25.65 2.99 -3.73
CA TYR A 131 -25.01 4.17 -3.18
C TYR A 131 -25.80 4.76 -2.00
N GLN A 132 -27.09 5.04 -2.19
CA GLN A 132 -27.94 5.66 -1.16
C GLN A 132 -28.04 4.81 0.10
N ARG A 133 -28.15 3.48 -0.07
CA ARG A 133 -28.22 2.53 1.04
C ARG A 133 -26.91 2.47 1.83
N LEU A 134 -25.77 2.35 1.15
CA LEU A 134 -24.45 2.38 1.79
C LEU A 134 -24.21 3.70 2.52
N ARG A 135 -24.61 4.82 1.92
CA ARG A 135 -24.48 6.15 2.55
C ARG A 135 -25.31 6.26 3.83
N THR A 136 -26.51 5.68 3.82
CA THR A 136 -27.39 5.64 5.00
C THR A 136 -26.79 4.79 6.12
N ILE A 137 -26.21 3.63 5.79
CA ILE A 137 -25.50 2.77 6.75
C ILE A 137 -24.33 3.53 7.37
N PHE A 138 -23.48 4.14 6.54
CA PHE A 138 -22.32 4.88 6.99
C PHE A 138 -22.69 6.06 7.89
N HIS A 139 -23.71 6.82 7.50
CA HIS A 139 -24.22 7.92 8.31
C HIS A 139 -24.71 7.43 9.68
N THR A 140 -25.43 6.32 9.71
CA THR A 140 -25.94 5.72 10.96
C THR A 140 -24.79 5.29 11.89
N LEU A 141 -23.75 4.65 11.34
CA LEU A 141 -22.52 4.31 12.09
C LEU A 141 -21.87 5.58 12.67
N SER A 142 -21.69 6.59 11.83
CA SER A 142 -21.02 7.84 12.21
C SER A 142 -21.76 8.60 13.31
N VAL A 143 -23.10 8.65 13.24
CA VAL A 143 -23.94 9.31 14.26
C VAL A 143 -23.89 8.56 15.60
N LYS A 144 -23.75 7.23 15.56
CA LYS A 144 -23.72 6.38 16.76
C LYS A 144 -22.31 6.14 17.31
N ALA A 145 -21.29 6.78 16.75
CA ALA A 145 -19.90 6.55 17.12
C ALA A 145 -19.68 6.60 18.65
N HIS A 146 -18.95 5.62 19.16
CA HIS A 146 -18.59 5.44 20.56
C HIS A 146 -19.78 5.20 21.52
N THR A 147 -20.88 4.65 21.02
CA THR A 147 -22.06 4.27 21.83
C THR A 147 -22.26 2.75 21.90
N GLU A 148 -23.00 2.25 22.89
CA GLU A 148 -23.40 0.84 22.94
C GLU A 148 -24.23 0.44 21.70
N GLU A 149 -24.99 1.38 21.13
CA GLU A 149 -25.78 1.16 19.92
C GLU A 149 -24.90 0.92 18.68
N GLU A 150 -23.71 1.50 18.62
CA GLU A 150 -22.74 1.22 17.55
C GLU A 150 -22.28 -0.23 17.60
N SER A 151 -21.96 -0.75 18.78
CA SER A 151 -21.50 -2.14 18.92
C SER A 151 -22.58 -3.12 18.45
N GLY A 152 -23.84 -2.89 18.82
CA GLY A 152 -24.96 -3.70 18.32
C GLY A 152 -25.12 -3.58 16.81
N PHE A 153 -25.00 -2.38 16.26
CA PHE A 153 -25.09 -2.16 14.82
C PHE A 153 -23.95 -2.85 14.05
N LEU A 154 -22.71 -2.78 14.54
CA LEU A 154 -21.56 -3.50 13.98
C LEU A 154 -21.74 -5.02 14.06
N GLU A 155 -22.27 -5.55 15.16
CA GLU A 155 -22.52 -7.00 15.28
C GLU A 155 -23.49 -7.51 14.22
N ILE A 156 -24.49 -6.71 13.86
CA ILE A 156 -25.41 -7.03 12.77
C ILE A 156 -24.70 -6.93 11.43
N LEU A 157 -24.05 -5.80 11.12
CA LEU A 157 -23.41 -5.58 9.83
C LEU A 157 -22.36 -6.63 9.49
N LEU A 158 -21.65 -7.08 10.53
CA LEU A 158 -20.56 -8.04 10.47
C LEU A 158 -21.01 -9.48 10.81
N SER A 159 -22.31 -9.73 10.99
CA SER A 159 -22.78 -11.09 11.19
C SER A 159 -22.47 -11.95 9.96
N LEU A 160 -22.27 -13.25 10.11
CA LEU A 160 -21.99 -14.15 8.97
C LEU A 160 -23.13 -14.17 7.93
N GLU A 161 -24.35 -13.86 8.37
CA GLU A 161 -25.53 -13.74 7.49
C GLU A 161 -25.43 -12.49 6.61
N ASN A 162 -25.08 -11.34 7.21
CA ASN A 162 -25.03 -10.06 6.52
C ASN A 162 -23.70 -9.81 5.81
N ASP A 163 -22.56 -10.13 6.42
CA ASP A 163 -21.22 -10.16 5.84
C ASP A 163 -20.88 -8.97 4.93
N LEU A 164 -21.35 -7.78 5.31
CA LEU A 164 -21.34 -6.61 4.44
C LEU A 164 -19.95 -6.29 3.85
N PRO A 165 -18.84 -6.38 4.60
CA PRO A 165 -17.51 -6.10 4.04
C PRO A 165 -17.15 -7.02 2.87
N LEU A 166 -17.29 -8.34 3.02
CA LEU A 166 -16.95 -9.28 1.95
C LEU A 166 -17.82 -9.07 0.70
N LYS A 167 -19.06 -8.68 0.94
CA LYS A 167 -19.99 -8.40 -0.13
C LYS A 167 -19.62 -7.11 -0.85
N CYS A 168 -19.32 -6.03 -0.13
CA CYS A 168 -18.76 -4.82 -0.74
C CYS A 168 -17.51 -5.12 -1.60
N PHE A 169 -16.64 -6.05 -1.18
CA PHE A 169 -15.51 -6.50 -1.99
C PHE A 169 -15.92 -7.15 -3.32
N GLN A 170 -16.90 -8.06 -3.31
CA GLN A 170 -17.40 -8.72 -4.53
C GLN A 170 -18.01 -7.73 -5.53
N CYS A 171 -18.48 -6.60 -5.04
CA CYS A 171 -19.21 -5.61 -5.81
C CYS A 171 -18.31 -4.49 -6.31
N PHE A 172 -17.11 -4.37 -5.75
CA PHE A 172 -16.25 -3.22 -5.92
C PHE A 172 -15.88 -2.97 -7.39
N ALA A 173 -15.72 -4.02 -8.19
CA ALA A 173 -15.41 -3.92 -9.62
C ALA A 173 -16.60 -3.44 -10.48
N LEU A 174 -17.81 -3.40 -9.93
CA LEU A 174 -19.07 -3.17 -10.66
C LEU A 174 -19.71 -1.82 -10.35
N VAL A 175 -19.20 -1.07 -9.37
CA VAL A 175 -19.81 0.17 -8.89
C VAL A 175 -19.04 1.41 -9.38
N ASP A 176 -19.75 2.54 -9.51
CA ASP A 176 -19.15 3.83 -9.81
C ASP A 176 -18.20 4.34 -8.71
N ASN A 177 -17.42 5.36 -9.07
CA ASN A 177 -16.44 5.95 -8.17
C ASN A 177 -17.07 6.54 -6.89
N ALA A 178 -18.28 7.11 -6.99
CA ALA A 178 -18.98 7.66 -5.84
C ALA A 178 -19.37 6.56 -4.83
N THR A 179 -19.77 5.39 -5.31
CA THR A 179 -20.04 4.23 -4.46
C THR A 179 -18.75 3.64 -3.89
N SER A 180 -17.68 3.53 -4.69
CA SER A 180 -16.36 3.10 -4.20
C SER A 180 -15.83 4.00 -3.08
N GLU A 181 -16.08 5.32 -3.17
CA GLU A 181 -15.73 6.29 -2.13
C GLU A 181 -16.43 5.97 -0.80
N VAL A 182 -17.76 5.80 -0.82
CA VAL A 182 -18.53 5.46 0.38
C VAL A 182 -18.08 4.12 0.98
N ILE A 183 -17.83 3.11 0.15
CA ILE A 183 -17.30 1.82 0.63
C ILE A 183 -15.94 2.02 1.30
N SER A 184 -15.04 2.80 0.69
CA SER A 184 -13.72 3.08 1.26
C SER A 184 -13.80 3.82 2.58
N GLU A 185 -14.70 4.80 2.72
CA GLU A 185 -14.94 5.53 3.98
C GLU A 185 -15.47 4.59 5.06
N MET A 186 -16.43 3.72 4.73
CA MET A 186 -16.96 2.71 5.65
C MET A 186 -15.87 1.74 6.11
N PHE A 187 -15.05 1.23 5.18
CA PHE A 187 -13.94 0.35 5.52
C PHE A 187 -12.92 1.03 6.41
N SER A 188 -12.64 2.30 6.14
CA SER A 188 -11.78 3.10 7.00
C SER A 188 -12.40 3.22 8.38
N TYR A 189 -13.67 3.56 8.50
CA TYR A 189 -14.33 3.63 9.80
C TYR A 189 -14.34 2.29 10.57
N VAL A 190 -14.68 1.19 9.90
CA VAL A 190 -14.89 -0.13 10.54
C VAL A 190 -13.58 -0.84 10.85
N PHE A 191 -12.58 -0.77 9.95
CA PHE A 191 -11.32 -1.52 10.07
C PHE A 191 -10.13 -0.66 10.53
N GLN A 192 -10.24 0.66 10.59
CA GLN A 192 -9.16 1.49 11.11
C GLN A 192 -8.97 1.27 12.61
N LEU A 193 -7.69 1.22 13.01
CA LEU A 193 -7.25 1.10 14.39
C LEU A 193 -7.67 2.33 15.21
N GLN A 194 -8.82 2.25 15.87
CA GLN A 194 -9.01 2.96 17.13
C GLN A 194 -8.14 2.27 18.21
N GLU A 195 -7.82 2.97 19.31
CA GLU A 195 -6.97 2.47 20.41
C GLU A 195 -7.42 1.08 20.94
N ALA A 196 -8.69 0.72 20.74
CA ALA A 196 -9.16 -0.66 20.73
C ALA A 196 -10.21 -0.84 19.62
N LEU A 197 -10.02 -1.84 18.74
CA LEU A 197 -11.06 -2.29 17.81
C LEU A 197 -12.28 -2.80 18.59
N SER A 198 -13.48 -2.53 18.09
CA SER A 198 -14.69 -3.04 18.74
C SER A 198 -14.71 -4.58 18.70
N PRO A 199 -15.20 -5.26 19.75
CA PRO A 199 -15.23 -6.73 19.81
C PRO A 199 -15.90 -7.40 18.60
N PRO A 200 -17.00 -6.86 18.01
CA PRO A 200 -17.59 -7.43 16.79
C PRO A 200 -16.63 -7.44 15.61
N VAL A 201 -15.84 -6.37 15.42
CA VAL A 201 -14.87 -6.26 14.32
C VAL A 201 -13.74 -7.27 14.49
N VAL A 202 -13.17 -7.37 15.70
CA VAL A 202 -12.11 -8.35 16.00
C VAL A 202 -12.59 -9.77 15.74
N LYS A 203 -13.80 -10.12 16.20
CA LYS A 203 -14.40 -11.43 15.97
C LYS A 203 -14.58 -11.71 14.48
N TYR A 204 -15.11 -10.74 13.73
CA TYR A 204 -15.35 -10.87 12.30
C TYR A 204 -14.05 -11.08 11.52
N VAL A 205 -13.06 -10.20 11.68
CA VAL A 205 -11.80 -10.25 10.94
C VAL A 205 -11.06 -11.57 11.21
N ASN A 206 -11.03 -12.03 12.46
CA ASN A 206 -10.42 -13.32 12.79
C ASN A 206 -11.17 -14.51 12.19
N THR A 207 -12.51 -14.44 12.12
CA THR A 207 -13.34 -15.53 11.56
C THR A 207 -13.27 -15.57 10.04
N ARG A 208 -13.09 -14.42 9.38
CA ARG A 208 -13.15 -14.25 7.90
C ARG A 208 -11.80 -13.96 7.26
N ALA A 209 -10.70 -14.19 7.96
CA ALA A 209 -9.37 -13.76 7.52
C ALA A 209 -9.01 -14.28 6.13
N LYS A 210 -9.30 -15.56 5.88
CA LYS A 210 -9.02 -16.22 4.60
C LYS A 210 -9.88 -15.68 3.47
N GLU A 211 -11.18 -15.55 3.69
CA GLU A 211 -12.12 -15.03 2.69
C GLU A 211 -11.82 -13.56 2.34
N LEU A 212 -11.40 -12.76 3.34
CA LEU A 212 -10.95 -11.40 3.12
C LEU A 212 -9.67 -11.37 2.25
N ALA A 213 -8.69 -12.24 2.52
CA ALA A 213 -7.47 -12.34 1.70
C ALA A 213 -7.77 -12.79 0.25
N GLU A 214 -8.69 -13.74 0.06
CA GLU A 214 -9.14 -14.18 -1.26
C GLU A 214 -9.84 -13.04 -2.02
N ALA A 215 -10.71 -12.29 -1.34
CA ALA A 215 -11.40 -11.14 -1.93
C ALA A 215 -10.44 -10.03 -2.35
N LEU A 216 -9.42 -9.74 -1.54
CA LEU A 216 -8.35 -8.82 -1.90
C LEU A 216 -7.62 -9.25 -3.19
N SER A 217 -7.39 -10.55 -3.35
CA SER A 217 -6.77 -11.11 -4.57
C SER A 217 -7.67 -11.00 -5.81
N VAL A 218 -8.99 -11.06 -5.64
CA VAL A 218 -9.97 -10.80 -6.72
C VAL A 218 -9.92 -9.33 -7.12
N VAL A 219 -9.92 -8.42 -6.15
CA VAL A 219 -9.86 -6.97 -6.40
C VAL A 219 -8.61 -6.57 -7.18
N LEU A 220 -7.45 -7.16 -6.87
CA LEU A 220 -6.22 -6.92 -7.62
C LEU A 220 -6.31 -7.36 -9.08
N ARG A 221 -6.99 -8.48 -9.37
CA ARG A 221 -7.17 -9.01 -10.72
C ARG A 221 -8.11 -8.17 -11.58
N ALA A 222 -9.04 -7.44 -10.98
CA ALA A 222 -9.95 -6.56 -11.70
C ALA A 222 -9.26 -5.32 -12.31
N ASN A 223 -7.96 -5.09 -12.05
CA ASN A 223 -7.12 -4.02 -12.60
C ASN A 223 -7.67 -2.59 -12.41
N ASN A 224 -8.61 -2.38 -11.48
CA ASN A 224 -9.17 -1.07 -11.14
C ASN A 224 -8.56 -0.55 -9.84
N MET A 225 -7.26 -0.22 -9.88
CA MET A 225 -6.50 0.25 -8.72
C MET A 225 -6.64 1.76 -8.48
N SER A 226 -7.84 2.15 -8.04
CA SER A 226 -8.12 3.51 -7.58
C SER A 226 -7.54 3.76 -6.17
N LEU A 227 -7.55 5.04 -5.77
CA LEU A 227 -7.36 5.48 -4.38
C LEU A 227 -8.21 4.65 -3.40
N HIS A 228 -9.49 4.46 -3.71
CA HIS A 228 -10.47 3.77 -2.86
C HIS A 228 -10.14 2.29 -2.73
N THR A 229 -9.77 1.64 -3.84
CA THR A 229 -9.30 0.25 -3.86
C THR A 229 -8.12 0.06 -2.92
N SER A 230 -7.16 0.99 -3.01
CA SER A 230 -5.95 0.94 -2.21
C SER A 230 -6.22 1.22 -0.73
N ALA A 231 -7.12 2.15 -0.41
CA ALA A 231 -7.53 2.40 0.98
C ALA A 231 -8.21 1.18 1.61
N ILE A 232 -9.15 0.54 0.90
CA ILE A 232 -9.79 -0.70 1.34
C ILE A 232 -8.73 -1.78 1.57
N PHE A 233 -7.85 -2.01 0.59
CA PHE A 233 -6.82 -3.04 0.68
C PHE A 233 -5.92 -2.83 1.89
N ARG A 234 -5.38 -1.61 2.05
CA ARG A 234 -4.49 -1.25 3.16
C ARG A 234 -5.19 -1.42 4.52
N ASN A 235 -6.42 -0.94 4.66
CA ASN A 235 -7.18 -1.08 5.91
C ASN A 235 -7.43 -2.55 6.26
N THR A 236 -7.68 -3.40 5.28
CA THR A 236 -7.92 -4.83 5.52
C THR A 236 -6.64 -5.58 5.89
N ILE A 237 -5.52 -5.35 5.19
CA ILE A 237 -4.23 -5.99 5.54
C ILE A 237 -3.58 -5.38 6.80
N MET A 238 -4.17 -4.34 7.40
CA MET A 238 -3.73 -3.85 8.71
C MET A 238 -3.95 -4.88 9.83
N HIS A 239 -4.86 -5.84 9.61
CA HIS A 239 -5.12 -6.90 10.57
C HIS A 239 -4.19 -8.09 10.35
N GLU A 240 -3.50 -8.49 11.43
CA GLU A 240 -2.45 -9.51 11.36
C GLU A 240 -2.93 -10.86 10.81
N CYS A 241 -4.13 -11.30 11.20
CA CYS A 241 -4.71 -12.54 10.69
C CYS A 241 -4.90 -12.51 9.16
N VAL A 242 -5.41 -11.40 8.60
CA VAL A 242 -5.59 -11.27 7.15
C VAL A 242 -4.25 -11.14 6.43
N TYR A 243 -3.32 -10.38 7.00
CA TYR A 243 -1.98 -10.23 6.46
C TYR A 243 -1.24 -11.58 6.36
N ARG A 244 -1.36 -12.43 7.39
CA ARG A 244 -0.80 -13.78 7.38
C ARG A 244 -1.41 -14.63 6.26
N GLU A 245 -2.72 -14.62 6.11
CA GLU A 245 -3.40 -15.34 5.01
C GLU A 245 -2.93 -14.85 3.63
N CYS A 246 -2.69 -13.54 3.47
CA CYS A 246 -2.14 -12.99 2.23
C CYS A 246 -0.71 -13.49 1.93
N LEU A 247 0.10 -13.78 2.95
CA LEU A 247 1.47 -14.28 2.81
C LEU A 247 1.57 -15.80 2.70
N CYS A 248 0.57 -16.55 3.19
CA CYS A 248 0.54 -18.02 3.12
C CYS A 248 0.61 -18.56 1.67
N GLU A 249 0.28 -17.72 0.68
CA GLU A 249 0.15 -18.11 -0.71
C GLU A 249 1.40 -17.81 -1.57
N ASP A 250 2.50 -18.57 -1.44
CA ASP A 250 3.66 -18.65 -2.38
C ASP A 250 3.97 -17.39 -3.25
N LEU A 251 4.09 -16.23 -2.58
CA LEU A 251 4.27 -14.90 -3.21
C LEU A 251 3.19 -14.49 -4.24
N ARG A 252 2.05 -15.17 -4.37
CA ARG A 252 1.04 -14.92 -5.43
C ARG A 252 0.58 -13.47 -5.46
N ILE A 253 0.16 -12.93 -4.32
CA ILE A 253 -0.29 -11.53 -4.22
C ILE A 253 0.86 -10.56 -4.56
N ILE A 254 2.07 -10.81 -4.04
CA ILE A 254 3.25 -9.98 -4.32
C ILE A 254 3.60 -10.00 -5.81
N LYS A 255 3.62 -11.18 -6.44
CA LYS A 255 3.88 -11.37 -7.88
C LYS A 255 2.85 -10.61 -8.72
N HIS A 256 1.57 -10.66 -8.34
CA HIS A 256 0.49 -9.95 -9.04
C HIS A 256 0.60 -8.44 -8.89
N LEU A 257 0.88 -7.95 -7.67
CA LEU A 257 1.08 -6.52 -7.39
C LEU A 257 2.28 -5.96 -8.15
N ILE A 258 3.41 -6.67 -8.19
CA ILE A 258 4.58 -6.23 -8.98
C ILE A 258 4.20 -6.12 -10.46
N ALA A 259 3.55 -7.13 -11.03
CA ALA A 259 3.13 -7.10 -12.43
C ALA A 259 2.21 -5.91 -12.73
N HIS A 260 1.21 -5.68 -11.86
CA HIS A 260 0.31 -4.53 -11.98
C HIS A 260 1.07 -3.20 -11.85
N CYS A 261 2.02 -3.08 -10.92
CA CYS A 261 2.83 -1.86 -10.76
C CYS A 261 3.70 -1.59 -11.99
N VAL A 262 4.28 -2.62 -12.61
CA VAL A 262 5.05 -2.47 -13.87
C VAL A 262 4.16 -1.97 -15.00
N GLU A 263 2.96 -2.54 -15.16
CA GLU A 263 2.04 -2.18 -16.24
C GLU A 263 1.44 -0.78 -16.07
N THR A 264 1.00 -0.44 -14.86
CA THR A 264 0.21 0.77 -14.61
C THR A 264 1.03 1.94 -14.08
N GLN A 265 2.21 1.69 -13.49
CA GLN A 265 3.02 2.68 -12.78
C GLN A 265 2.20 3.48 -11.74
N ASN A 266 1.20 2.84 -11.13
CA ASN A 266 0.25 3.48 -10.23
C ASN A 266 0.81 3.55 -8.79
N PRO A 267 0.96 4.75 -8.18
CA PRO A 267 1.48 4.92 -6.83
C PRO A 267 0.64 4.24 -5.74
N HIS A 268 -0.67 4.08 -5.96
CA HIS A 268 -1.57 3.40 -5.02
C HIS A 268 -1.36 1.89 -5.00
N SER A 269 -1.07 1.28 -6.15
CA SER A 269 -0.70 -0.13 -6.24
C SER A 269 0.65 -0.37 -5.56
N PHE A 270 1.62 0.49 -5.82
CA PHE A 270 2.93 0.38 -5.16
C PHE A 270 2.82 0.59 -3.65
N GLY A 271 1.95 1.48 -3.18
CA GLY A 271 1.72 1.67 -1.75
C GLY A 271 1.20 0.43 -1.03
N ILE A 272 0.45 -0.44 -1.72
CA ILE A 272 0.04 -1.75 -1.18
C ILE A 272 1.24 -2.70 -1.14
N LEU A 273 2.00 -2.76 -2.24
CA LEU A 273 3.21 -3.59 -2.31
C LEU A 273 4.20 -3.22 -1.21
N GLU A 274 4.50 -1.94 -1.03
CA GLU A 274 5.36 -1.42 0.05
C GLU A 274 4.82 -1.85 1.42
N MET A 275 3.52 -1.70 1.66
CA MET A 275 2.92 -2.11 2.93
C MET A 275 3.06 -3.61 3.18
N ILE A 276 2.87 -4.44 2.17
CA ILE A 276 3.06 -5.89 2.31
C ILE A 276 4.53 -6.23 2.59
N LEU A 277 5.47 -5.61 1.88
CA LEU A 277 6.91 -5.91 2.03
C LEU A 277 7.50 -5.39 3.34
N MET A 278 7.00 -4.27 3.86
CA MET A 278 7.66 -3.53 4.95
C MET A 278 7.00 -3.68 6.32
N ARG A 279 5.74 -4.16 6.38
CA ARG A 279 4.98 -4.29 7.63
C ARG A 279 5.60 -5.33 8.58
N ASP A 280 5.78 -6.56 8.11
CA ASP A 280 6.43 -7.63 8.88
C ASP A 280 7.62 -8.17 8.09
N ARG A 281 8.76 -7.50 8.27
CA ARG A 281 10.04 -7.84 7.65
C ARG A 281 10.48 -9.26 7.98
N ASN A 282 10.13 -9.81 9.16
CA ASN A 282 10.47 -11.19 9.52
C ASN A 282 9.67 -12.19 8.67
N ALA A 283 8.35 -11.99 8.57
CA ALA A 283 7.49 -12.86 7.78
C ALA A 283 7.85 -12.82 6.29
N VAL A 284 8.10 -11.63 5.75
CA VAL A 284 8.52 -11.45 4.35
C VAL A 284 9.88 -12.09 4.12
N SER A 285 10.82 -11.90 5.04
CA SER A 285 12.14 -12.55 4.95
C SER A 285 12.02 -14.08 4.93
N ALA A 286 11.24 -14.67 5.83
CA ALA A 286 11.00 -16.11 5.87
C ALA A 286 10.41 -16.60 4.54
N LEU A 287 9.38 -15.91 4.03
CA LEU A 287 8.73 -16.25 2.76
C LEU A 287 9.69 -16.18 1.56
N LEU A 288 10.59 -15.19 1.53
CA LEU A 288 11.58 -15.03 0.46
C LEU A 288 12.72 -16.07 0.53
N GLN A 289 13.01 -16.60 1.73
CA GLN A 289 14.02 -17.64 1.93
C GLN A 289 13.53 -19.05 1.55
N GLU A 290 12.21 -19.26 1.48
CA GLU A 290 11.62 -20.54 1.09
C GLU A 290 11.67 -20.77 -0.43
N ASN A 291 11.87 -22.02 -0.85
CA ASN A 291 11.62 -22.51 -2.22
C ASN A 291 12.16 -21.64 -3.37
N ASP A 292 13.37 -21.06 -3.22
CA ASP A 292 13.98 -20.16 -4.22
C ASP A 292 13.12 -18.92 -4.59
N ASN A 293 12.30 -18.45 -3.65
CA ASN A 293 11.42 -17.30 -3.83
C ASN A 293 12.17 -15.98 -4.03
N ALA A 294 13.30 -15.77 -3.35
CA ALA A 294 14.08 -14.53 -3.46
C ALA A 294 14.57 -14.24 -4.90
N PRO A 295 15.21 -15.16 -5.63
CA PRO A 295 15.54 -14.97 -7.04
C PRO A 295 14.33 -14.58 -7.91
N MET A 296 13.22 -15.31 -7.79
CA MET A 296 12.00 -15.04 -8.56
C MET A 296 11.39 -13.67 -8.24
N PHE A 297 11.43 -13.29 -6.96
CA PHE A 297 10.98 -11.98 -6.50
C PHE A 297 11.82 -10.88 -7.12
N PHE A 298 13.15 -10.93 -7.02
CA PHE A 298 14.01 -9.87 -7.53
C PHE A 298 13.96 -9.75 -9.05
N GLN A 299 13.89 -10.87 -9.78
CA GLN A 299 13.72 -10.85 -11.24
C GLN A 299 12.47 -10.04 -11.67
N LYS A 300 11.40 -10.08 -10.86
CA LYS A 300 10.20 -9.29 -11.09
C LYS A 300 10.34 -7.86 -10.53
N TYR A 301 10.89 -7.72 -9.33
CA TYR A 301 11.01 -6.44 -8.63
C TYR A 301 11.83 -5.44 -9.41
N VAL A 302 12.97 -5.84 -9.99
CA VAL A 302 13.84 -4.92 -10.75
C VAL A 302 13.19 -4.38 -12.01
N ARG A 303 12.12 -5.00 -12.53
CA ARG A 303 11.32 -4.44 -13.63
C ARG A 303 10.63 -3.14 -13.25
N LEU A 304 10.39 -2.91 -11.95
CA LEU A 304 9.84 -1.65 -11.46
C LEU A 304 10.79 -0.46 -11.71
N PHE A 305 12.07 -0.70 -12.01
CA PHE A 305 13.04 0.35 -12.35
C PHE A 305 12.77 1.03 -13.70
N GLU A 306 11.89 0.46 -14.53
CA GLU A 306 11.42 1.07 -15.77
C GLU A 306 10.32 2.14 -15.53
N CYS A 307 10.01 2.43 -14.27
CA CYS A 307 9.06 3.47 -13.88
C CYS A 307 9.50 4.85 -14.42
N LYS A 308 8.58 5.55 -15.09
CA LYS A 308 8.81 6.87 -15.68
C LYS A 308 8.53 8.01 -14.71
N ASP A 309 7.76 7.75 -13.66
CA ASP A 309 7.55 8.68 -12.56
C ASP A 309 8.74 8.56 -11.61
N TYR A 310 9.58 9.61 -11.55
CA TYR A 310 10.78 9.62 -10.72
C TYR A 310 10.49 9.66 -9.22
N HIS A 311 9.36 10.22 -8.79
CA HIS A 311 8.96 10.18 -7.39
C HIS A 311 8.61 8.75 -6.98
N LEU A 312 7.83 8.06 -7.82
CA LEU A 312 7.51 6.65 -7.59
C LEU A 312 8.75 5.76 -7.72
N LEU A 313 9.63 6.03 -8.69
CA LEU A 313 10.88 5.28 -8.88
C LEU A 313 11.80 5.43 -7.68
N ALA A 314 11.99 6.65 -7.16
CA ALA A 314 12.77 6.87 -5.95
C ALA A 314 12.21 6.05 -4.78
N ARG A 315 10.88 6.05 -4.60
CA ARG A 315 10.22 5.25 -3.56
C ARG A 315 10.42 3.75 -3.77
N ILE A 316 10.39 3.25 -5.00
CA ILE A 316 10.69 1.85 -5.35
C ILE A 316 12.14 1.51 -4.94
N VAL A 317 13.11 2.32 -5.34
CA VAL A 317 14.52 2.08 -5.06
C VAL A 317 14.82 2.16 -3.56
N ARG A 318 14.17 3.07 -2.84
CA ARG A 318 14.24 3.18 -1.38
C ARG A 318 13.80 1.89 -0.69
N ILE A 319 12.68 1.31 -1.11
CA ILE A 319 12.20 0.05 -0.53
C ILE A 319 13.17 -1.10 -0.80
N LEU A 320 13.80 -1.14 -1.97
CA LEU A 320 14.88 -2.09 -2.19
C LEU A 320 16.04 -1.85 -1.20
N ALA A 321 16.51 -0.61 -1.06
CA ALA A 321 17.60 -0.28 -0.13
C ALA A 321 17.27 -0.72 1.30
N ASP A 322 16.07 -0.39 1.79
CA ASP A 322 15.59 -0.79 3.11
C ASP A 322 15.54 -2.31 3.27
N MET A 323 15.07 -3.04 2.25
CA MET A 323 15.04 -4.51 2.27
C MET A 323 16.45 -5.10 2.33
N LEU A 324 17.41 -4.55 1.59
CA LEU A 324 18.78 -5.06 1.52
C LEU A 324 19.61 -4.76 2.78
N LEU A 325 19.29 -3.66 3.48
CA LEU A 325 19.93 -3.25 4.73
C LEU A 325 19.33 -3.94 5.98
N ASP A 326 18.16 -4.58 5.84
CA ASP A 326 17.51 -5.23 6.97
C ASP A 326 18.27 -6.48 7.42
N LYS A 327 18.59 -6.54 8.72
CA LYS A 327 19.25 -7.67 9.39
C LYS A 327 18.47 -9.00 9.26
N GLN A 328 17.17 -8.94 9.04
CA GLN A 328 16.33 -10.13 8.82
C GLN A 328 16.48 -10.67 7.40
N ASN A 329 16.89 -9.83 6.45
CA ASN A 329 17.01 -10.16 5.03
C ASN A 329 18.44 -10.49 4.62
N LEU A 330 19.35 -10.85 5.55
CA LEU A 330 20.77 -11.06 5.19
C LEU A 330 20.98 -12.08 4.07
N TYR A 331 20.24 -13.21 4.09
CA TYR A 331 20.28 -14.19 2.99
C TYR A 331 19.80 -13.59 1.67
N VAL A 332 18.64 -12.93 1.71
CA VAL A 332 17.99 -12.29 0.56
C VAL A 332 18.89 -11.19 -0.04
N SER A 333 19.54 -10.40 0.81
CA SER A 333 20.47 -9.34 0.46
C SER A 333 21.72 -9.90 -0.21
N LYS A 334 22.35 -10.93 0.38
CA LYS A 334 23.51 -11.62 -0.22
C LYS A 334 23.22 -12.18 -1.62
N MET A 335 22.02 -12.70 -1.84
CA MET A 335 21.59 -13.15 -3.16
C MET A 335 21.55 -12.00 -4.16
N PHE A 336 20.92 -10.87 -3.82
CA PHE A 336 20.83 -9.71 -4.72
C PHE A 336 22.20 -9.09 -5.02
N ILE A 337 23.00 -8.81 -3.99
CA ILE A 337 24.29 -8.13 -4.16
C ILE A 337 25.39 -9.03 -4.78
N GLY A 338 25.09 -10.33 -4.92
CA GLY A 338 25.95 -11.30 -5.58
C GLY A 338 25.84 -11.28 -7.10
N GLU A 339 24.87 -10.57 -7.69
CA GLU A 339 24.61 -10.61 -9.14
C GLU A 339 25.08 -9.34 -9.85
N GLY A 340 25.99 -9.50 -10.82
CA GLY A 340 26.55 -8.37 -11.58
C GLY A 340 25.50 -7.61 -12.41
N GLU A 341 24.47 -8.31 -12.90
CA GLU A 341 23.38 -7.69 -13.65
C GLU A 341 22.58 -6.70 -12.78
N TYR A 342 22.34 -7.02 -11.52
CA TYR A 342 21.65 -6.13 -10.59
C TYR A 342 22.51 -4.89 -10.27
N LEU A 343 23.83 -5.05 -10.13
CA LEU A 343 24.71 -3.89 -10.02
C LEU A 343 24.60 -2.98 -11.25
N LEU A 344 24.61 -3.52 -12.47
CA LEU A 344 24.45 -2.71 -13.68
C LEU A 344 23.13 -1.92 -13.70
N LEU A 345 22.04 -2.50 -13.21
CA LEU A 345 20.77 -1.79 -13.06
C LEU A 345 20.88 -0.63 -12.06
N VAL A 346 21.51 -0.86 -10.90
CA VAL A 346 21.75 0.19 -9.89
C VAL A 346 22.62 1.31 -10.45
N LEU A 347 23.68 0.97 -11.20
CA LEU A 347 24.53 1.97 -11.84
C LEU A 347 23.78 2.81 -12.88
N ARG A 348 22.79 2.23 -13.59
CA ARG A 348 21.91 3.00 -14.50
C ARG A 348 20.98 3.95 -13.75
N LEU A 349 20.49 3.57 -12.57
CA LEU A 349 19.66 4.44 -11.73
C LEU A 349 20.42 5.69 -11.26
N LEU A 350 21.74 5.59 -11.05
CA LEU A 350 22.60 6.75 -10.74
C LEU A 350 22.72 7.75 -11.91
N LEU A 351 22.41 7.33 -13.13
CA LEU A 351 22.48 8.19 -14.32
C LEU A 351 21.14 8.86 -14.66
N ILE A 352 20.09 8.57 -13.89
CA ILE A 352 18.78 9.22 -14.07
C ILE A 352 18.91 10.70 -13.68
N PRO A 353 18.33 11.64 -14.45
CA PRO A 353 18.41 13.07 -14.17
C PRO A 353 17.46 13.49 -13.02
N ASP A 354 17.48 12.76 -11.91
CA ASP A 354 16.70 13.02 -10.70
C ASP A 354 17.56 12.75 -9.45
N LYS A 355 17.81 13.81 -8.68
CA LYS A 355 18.71 13.74 -7.50
C LYS A 355 18.18 12.76 -6.45
N ILE A 356 16.86 12.65 -6.27
CA ILE A 356 16.28 11.76 -5.25
C ILE A 356 16.49 10.31 -5.66
N VAL A 357 16.19 9.96 -6.92
CA VAL A 357 16.46 8.61 -7.45
C VAL A 357 17.94 8.26 -7.32
N ASN A 358 18.84 9.20 -7.61
CA ASN A 358 20.28 8.97 -7.50
C ASN A 358 20.72 8.70 -6.04
N LEU A 359 20.20 9.45 -5.06
CA LEU A 359 20.48 9.23 -3.66
C LEU A 359 19.98 7.85 -3.20
N GLU A 360 18.77 7.46 -3.56
CA GLU A 360 18.23 6.12 -3.25
C GLU A 360 19.05 5.01 -3.91
N ALA A 361 19.47 5.19 -5.16
CA ALA A 361 20.35 4.25 -5.84
C ALA A 361 21.74 4.16 -5.19
N PHE A 362 22.25 5.27 -4.64
CA PHE A 362 23.49 5.27 -3.86
C PHE A 362 23.34 4.43 -2.58
N HIS A 363 22.20 4.49 -1.89
CA HIS A 363 21.94 3.61 -0.73
C HIS A 363 22.03 2.13 -1.11
N VAL A 364 21.53 1.73 -2.28
CA VAL A 364 21.67 0.37 -2.80
C VAL A 364 23.13 0.06 -3.16
N LEU A 365 23.83 0.96 -3.87
CA LEU A 365 25.24 0.80 -4.25
C LEU A 365 26.14 0.54 -3.05
N LYS A 366 25.91 1.24 -1.93
CA LYS A 366 26.66 1.04 -0.69
C LYS A 366 26.67 -0.42 -0.24
N VAL A 367 25.54 -1.11 -0.35
CA VAL A 367 25.41 -2.52 0.06
C VAL A 367 26.28 -3.43 -0.81
N PHE A 368 26.37 -3.18 -2.12
CA PHE A 368 27.28 -3.90 -3.01
C PHE A 368 28.74 -3.71 -2.62
N VAL A 369 29.16 -2.46 -2.42
CA VAL A 369 30.56 -2.11 -2.13
C VAL A 369 30.98 -2.59 -0.73
N ALA A 370 30.07 -2.58 0.24
CA ALA A 370 30.33 -3.04 1.60
C ALA A 370 30.34 -4.58 1.74
N ASN A 371 30.02 -5.34 0.69
CA ASN A 371 30.00 -6.80 0.76
C ASN A 371 31.43 -7.38 0.88
N PRO A 372 31.79 -8.02 2.01
CA PRO A 372 33.10 -8.65 2.16
C PRO A 372 33.29 -9.89 1.27
N GLU A 373 32.20 -10.54 0.86
CA GLU A 373 32.17 -11.72 0.01
C GLU A 373 31.81 -11.34 -1.44
N MET A 374 32.34 -10.22 -1.92
CA MET A 374 32.06 -9.68 -3.25
C MET A 374 32.47 -10.68 -4.34
N LYS A 375 31.52 -11.06 -5.21
CA LYS A 375 31.80 -11.97 -6.34
C LYS A 375 32.65 -11.27 -7.42
N ASN A 376 33.42 -12.06 -8.17
CA ASN A 376 34.34 -11.55 -9.21
C ASN A 376 33.67 -10.67 -10.27
N GLU A 377 32.45 -11.02 -10.71
CA GLU A 377 31.72 -10.24 -11.72
C GLU A 377 31.32 -8.84 -11.21
N VAL A 378 30.92 -8.76 -9.95
CA VAL A 378 30.60 -7.50 -9.26
C VAL A 378 31.87 -6.67 -9.09
N ALA A 379 32.96 -7.28 -8.60
CA ALA A 379 34.25 -6.62 -8.44
C ALA A 379 34.78 -6.07 -9.77
N HIS A 380 34.76 -6.87 -10.84
CA HIS A 380 35.17 -6.45 -12.17
C HIS A 380 34.35 -5.26 -12.70
N THR A 381 33.03 -5.29 -12.49
CA THR A 381 32.12 -4.19 -12.89
C THR A 381 32.43 -2.91 -12.13
N LEU A 382 32.62 -2.98 -10.80
CA LEU A 382 33.00 -1.83 -9.98
C LEU A 382 34.39 -1.29 -10.36
N MET A 383 35.38 -2.17 -10.57
CA MET A 383 36.72 -1.78 -11.00
C MET A 383 36.70 -0.98 -12.31
N SER A 384 35.97 -1.50 -13.30
CA SER A 384 35.86 -0.90 -14.63
C SER A 384 35.21 0.50 -14.61
N ASN A 385 34.38 0.79 -13.61
CA ASN A 385 33.66 2.06 -13.48
C ASN A 385 34.17 2.95 -12.32
N SER A 386 35.15 2.47 -11.56
CA SER A 386 35.53 3.06 -10.26
C SER A 386 35.92 4.54 -10.34
N GLU A 387 36.65 4.96 -11.37
CA GLU A 387 37.06 6.36 -11.52
C GLU A 387 35.89 7.31 -11.72
N GLY A 388 35.00 6.97 -12.65
CA GLY A 388 33.77 7.73 -12.90
C GLY A 388 32.87 7.72 -11.68
N LEU A 389 32.73 6.57 -11.01
CA LEU A 389 31.92 6.45 -9.79
C LEU A 389 32.45 7.30 -8.64
N ILE A 390 33.77 7.34 -8.43
CA ILE A 390 34.36 8.16 -7.37
C ILE A 390 34.10 9.65 -7.62
N LEU A 391 34.28 10.12 -8.86
CA LEU A 391 34.01 11.51 -9.21
C LEU A 391 32.51 11.83 -9.06
N TYR A 392 31.65 10.94 -9.54
CA TYR A 392 30.21 11.08 -9.44
C TYR A 392 29.73 11.12 -7.98
N ILE A 393 30.21 10.21 -7.13
CA ILE A 393 29.81 10.13 -5.71
C ILE A 393 30.21 11.40 -4.95
N LYS A 394 31.39 11.96 -5.23
CA LYS A 394 31.82 13.23 -4.62
C LYS A 394 30.91 14.40 -5.00
N GLU A 395 30.44 14.42 -6.24
CA GLU A 395 29.53 15.45 -6.71
C GLU A 395 28.10 15.23 -6.20
N LEU A 396 27.64 13.97 -6.10
CA LEU A 396 26.32 13.64 -5.58
C LEU A 396 26.21 14.01 -4.09
N LEU A 397 27.27 13.76 -3.31
CA LEU A 397 27.32 13.95 -1.86
C LEU A 397 28.36 15.02 -1.50
N ARG A 398 28.04 16.27 -1.80
CA ARG A 398 28.92 17.42 -1.50
C ARG A 398 29.02 17.69 0.00
N ASP A 399 30.20 18.13 0.44
CA ASP A 399 30.54 18.34 1.85
C ASP A 399 29.61 19.35 2.56
N ASP A 400 29.09 20.33 1.82
CA ASP A 400 28.23 21.40 2.34
C ASP A 400 26.75 21.01 2.43
N GLU A 401 26.36 19.86 1.90
CA GLU A 401 24.95 19.43 1.79
C GLU A 401 24.59 18.21 2.66
N GLN A 402 25.59 17.49 3.17
CA GLN A 402 25.38 16.20 3.84
C GLN A 402 25.86 16.25 5.29
N ASP A 403 25.25 15.44 6.14
CA ASP A 403 25.69 15.26 7.53
C ASP A 403 26.99 14.42 7.61
N ASP A 404 27.67 14.52 8.75
CA ASP A 404 28.95 13.83 9.01
C ASP A 404 28.88 12.31 8.83
N VAL A 405 27.72 11.68 9.10
CA VAL A 405 27.54 10.24 8.95
C VAL A 405 27.53 9.87 7.47
N THR A 406 26.76 10.59 6.67
CA THR A 406 26.68 10.39 5.22
C THR A 406 28.04 10.64 4.54
N LEU A 407 28.79 11.66 4.98
CA LEU A 407 30.14 11.93 4.48
C LEU A 407 31.14 10.83 4.86
N ALA A 408 31.07 10.30 6.08
CA ALA A 408 31.91 9.17 6.49
C ALA A 408 31.62 7.90 5.68
N GLU A 409 30.34 7.60 5.41
CA GLU A 409 29.95 6.50 4.53
C GLU A 409 30.46 6.71 3.10
N ARG A 410 30.31 7.92 2.55
CA ARG A 410 30.84 8.29 1.24
C ARG A 410 32.34 8.01 1.14
N ASP A 411 33.10 8.48 2.12
CA ASP A 411 34.56 8.35 2.13
C ASP A 411 35.01 6.90 2.26
N LEU A 412 34.29 6.09 3.05
CA LEU A 412 34.50 4.64 3.12
C LEU A 412 34.31 3.98 1.76
N ILE A 413 33.22 4.30 1.06
CA ILE A 413 32.90 3.73 -0.26
C ILE A 413 33.94 4.11 -1.29
N ILE A 414 34.33 5.39 -1.33
CA ILE A 414 35.39 5.88 -2.22
C ILE A 414 36.70 5.14 -1.95
N ARG A 415 37.07 4.96 -0.68
CA ARG A 415 38.28 4.23 -0.29
C ARG A 415 38.24 2.78 -0.76
N VAL A 416 37.11 2.08 -0.62
CA VAL A 416 36.96 0.70 -1.09
C VAL A 416 37.11 0.65 -2.62
N LEU A 417 36.43 1.55 -3.35
CA LEU A 417 36.52 1.62 -4.82
C LEU A 417 37.94 1.89 -5.31
N PHE A 418 38.71 2.76 -4.65
CA PHE A 418 40.13 2.95 -4.93
C PHE A 418 40.96 1.69 -4.66
N GLY A 419 40.68 1.00 -3.56
CA GLY A 419 41.38 -0.24 -3.18
C GLY A 419 41.21 -1.36 -4.21
N LEU A 420 40.06 -1.45 -4.86
CA LEU A 420 39.82 -2.44 -5.92
C LEU A 420 40.76 -2.27 -7.12
N LYS A 421 41.16 -1.04 -7.47
CA LYS A 421 42.12 -0.76 -8.54
C LYS A 421 43.56 -1.14 -8.18
N ALA A 422 43.94 -1.02 -6.91
CA ALA A 422 45.31 -1.23 -6.45
C ALA A 422 45.73 -2.71 -6.32
N GLY A 423 44.79 -3.65 -6.51
CA GLY A 423 45.05 -5.10 -6.50
C GLY A 423 45.48 -5.69 -7.85
N GLN A 424 45.68 -4.85 -8.88
CA GLN A 424 46.38 -5.19 -10.13
C GLN A 424 47.86 -4.81 -10.00
#